data_AF-A0A975FTQ4-F1
#
_entry.id   AF-A0A975FTQ4-F1
#
_cell.length_a   1.000
_cell.length_b   1.000
_cell.length_c   1.000
_cell.angle_alpha   90.00
_cell.angle_beta   90.00
_cell.angle_gamma   90.00
#
_symmetry.space_group_name_H-M   'P 1'
#
loop_
_entity.id
_entity.type
_entity.pdbx_description
1 polymer ?
#
loop_
_entity_poly.entity_id
_entity_poly.type
_entity_poly.pdbx_seq_one_letter_code
_entity_poly.pdbx_strand_id
1 'polypeptide(L)'
;MGRPSNIIVVTADYQKLAESFYQYQKRLGYVENSYKARFNYLNEFLQWLEQQGLLDITQIQAPEINRYYSYISSYQVKKTEEH
;
A
#
# COMPACT_ATOMS: atom_id res chain seq x y z
N MET A 1 4.10 5.11 -15.06
CA MET A 1 4.18 4.48 -13.72
C MET A 1 3.35 3.19 -13.72
N GLY A 2 3.90 2.11 -14.30
CA GLY A 2 3.25 0.79 -14.34
C GLY A 2 3.45 0.06 -13.02
N ARG A 3 2.50 0.25 -12.09
CA ARG A 3 2.46 -0.49 -10.83
C ARG A 3 1.85 -1.87 -11.04
N PRO A 4 2.25 -2.88 -10.26
CA PRO A 4 1.73 -4.23 -10.41
C PRO A 4 0.20 -4.21 -10.29
N SER A 5 -0.47 -4.75 -11.31
CA SER A 5 -1.94 -4.75 -11.41
C SER A 5 -2.62 -5.71 -10.42
N ASN A 6 -1.85 -6.47 -9.63
CA ASN A 6 -2.37 -7.55 -8.79
C ASN A 6 -1.91 -7.41 -7.34
N ILE A 7 -2.38 -6.36 -6.67
CA ILE A 7 -2.18 -6.17 -5.23
C ILE A 7 -3.37 -6.85 -4.52
N ILE A 8 -3.11 -7.99 -3.89
CA ILE A 8 -4.12 -8.76 -3.15
C ILE A 8 -3.76 -8.66 -1.67
N VAL A 9 -4.62 -7.98 -0.91
CA VAL A 9 -4.57 -7.96 0.56
C VAL A 9 -5.45 -9.09 1.06
N VAL A 10 -4.91 -10.00 1.88
CA VAL A 10 -5.63 -11.22 2.30
C VAL A 10 -6.31 -11.02 3.66
N THR A 11 -5.69 -10.23 4.53
CA THR A 11 -6.12 -9.97 5.90
C THR A 11 -7.38 -9.12 5.91
N ALA A 12 -8.45 -9.66 6.50
CA ALA A 12 -9.75 -9.01 6.52
C ALA A 12 -9.74 -7.65 7.24
N ASP A 13 -8.88 -7.48 8.26
CA ASP A 13 -8.73 -6.20 8.95
C ASP A 13 -8.15 -5.12 8.04
N TYR A 14 -7.08 -5.46 7.31
CA TYR A 14 -6.45 -4.59 6.33
C TYR A 14 -7.35 -4.25 5.15
N GLN A 15 -8.17 -5.20 4.69
CA GLN A 15 -9.21 -4.92 3.69
C GLN A 15 -10.21 -3.87 4.18
N LYS A 16 -10.69 -3.99 5.43
CA LYS A 16 -11.63 -3.02 6.04
C LYS A 16 -10.99 -1.64 6.22
N LEU A 17 -9.71 -1.59 6.60
CA LEU A 17 -8.97 -0.33 6.71
C LEU A 17 -8.83 0.36 5.35
N ALA A 18 -8.42 -0.39 4.32
CA ALA A 18 -8.27 0.13 2.97
C ALA A 18 -9.61 0.64 2.41
N GLU A 19 -10.70 -0.10 2.62
CA GLU A 19 -12.04 0.31 2.20
C GLU A 19 -12.51 1.55 2.94
N SER A 20 -12.32 1.60 4.27
CA SER A 20 -12.70 2.77 5.08
C SER A 20 -11.96 4.02 4.62
N PHE A 21 -10.66 3.91 4.31
CA PHE A 21 -9.87 5.00 3.77
C PHE A 21 -10.35 5.45 2.38
N TYR A 22 -10.67 4.50 1.50
CA TYR A 22 -11.23 4.79 0.18
C TYR A 22 -12.55 5.57 0.27
N GLN A 23 -13.47 5.11 1.13
CA GLN A 23 -14.75 5.79 1.35
C GLN A 23 -14.55 7.18 1.95
N TYR A 24 -13.59 7.34 2.88
CA TYR A 24 -13.26 8.64 3.46
C TYR A 24 -12.76 9.63 2.40
N GLN A 25 -11.85 9.20 1.52
CA GLN A 25 -11.35 10.04 0.43
C GLN A 25 -12.46 10.42 -0.57
N LYS A 26 -13.38 9.50 -0.84
CA LYS A 26 -14.55 9.77 -1.68
C LYS A 26 -15.46 10.85 -1.05
N ARG A 27 -15.68 10.79 0.27
CA ARG A 27 -16.47 11.79 1.00
C ARG A 27 -15.83 13.17 1.02
N LEU A 28 -14.50 13.24 1.03
CA LEU A 28 -13.76 14.51 0.95
C LEU A 28 -13.77 15.16 -0.44
N GLY A 29 -14.36 14.50 -1.45
CA GLY A 29 -14.48 15.07 -2.80
C GLY A 29 -13.16 15.05 -3.59
N TYR A 30 -12.21 14.18 -3.25
CA TYR A 30 -11.00 14.00 -4.06
C TYR A 30 -11.35 13.46 -5.46
N VAL A 31 -10.55 13.83 -6.45
CA VAL A 31 -10.70 13.36 -7.85
C VAL A 31 -10.48 11.85 -7.92
N GLU A 32 -11.29 11.15 -8.73
CA GLU A 32 -11.28 9.69 -8.82
C GLU A 32 -9.92 9.07 -9.08
N ASN A 33 -9.16 9.64 -10.00
CA ASN A 33 -7.83 9.16 -10.33
C ASN A 33 -6.86 9.30 -9.15
N SER A 34 -7.04 10.33 -8.31
CA SER A 34 -6.17 10.58 -7.16
C SER A 34 -6.44 9.62 -6.02
N TYR A 35 -7.70 9.42 -5.62
CA TYR A 35 -8.02 8.48 -4.54
C TYR A 35 -7.83 7.02 -4.95
N LYS A 36 -8.06 6.66 -6.23
CA LYS A 36 -7.75 5.30 -6.73
C LYS A 36 -6.26 5.00 -6.66
N ALA A 37 -5.42 5.96 -7.05
CA ALA A 37 -3.97 5.82 -6.93
C ALA A 37 -3.55 5.66 -5.45
N ARG A 38 -4.10 6.49 -4.54
CA ARG A 38 -3.87 6.41 -3.09
C ARG A 38 -4.32 5.09 -2.48
N PHE A 39 -5.46 4.56 -2.92
CA PHE A 39 -5.92 3.23 -2.52
C PHE A 39 -4.93 2.14 -2.95
N ASN A 40 -4.41 2.21 -4.18
CA ASN A 40 -3.40 1.27 -4.66
C ASN A 40 -2.07 1.41 -3.91
N TYR A 41 -1.63 2.64 -3.60
CA TYR A 41 -0.45 2.89 -2.75
C TYR A 41 -0.61 2.26 -1.36
N LEU A 42 -1.79 2.39 -0.77
CA LEU A 42 -2.09 1.83 0.54
C LEU A 42 -2.14 0.29 0.51
N ASN A 43 -2.80 -0.31 -0.48
CA ASN A 43 -2.86 -1.76 -0.59
C ASN A 43 -1.48 -2.38 -0.80
N GLU A 44 -0.58 -1.73 -1.55
CA GLU A 44 0.80 -2.20 -1.72
C GLU A 44 1.55 -2.24 -0.38
N PHE A 45 1.34 -1.22 0.45
CA PHE A 45 1.89 -1.18 1.81
C PHE A 45 1.31 -2.30 2.70
N LEU A 46 -0.01 -2.46 2.70
CA LEU A 46 -0.69 -3.49 3.51
C LEU A 46 -0.26 -4.90 3.09
N GLN A 47 -0.20 -5.17 1.79
CA GLN A 47 0.30 -6.44 1.26
C GLN A 47 1.76 -6.70 1.68
N TRP A 48 2.61 -5.67 1.63
CA TRP A 48 4.00 -5.80 2.09
C TRP A 48 4.08 -6.12 3.59
N LEU A 49 3.24 -5.48 4.42
CA LEU A 49 3.14 -5.80 5.85
C LEU A 49 2.74 -7.26 6.09
N GLU A 50 1.75 -7.76 5.35
CA GLU A 50 1.34 -9.17 5.42
C GLU A 50 2.48 -10.12 5.06
N GLN A 51 3.28 -9.79 4.05
CA GLN A 51 4.46 -10.58 3.68
C GLN A 51 5.52 -10.60 4.77
N GLN A 52 5.59 -9.58 5.63
CA GLN A 52 6.46 -9.57 6.80
C GLN A 52 5.84 -10.27 8.02
N GLY A 53 4.62 -10.80 7.91
CA GLY A 53 3.87 -11.41 9.02
C GLY A 53 3.23 -10.39 9.98
N LEU A 54 3.18 -9.11 9.58
CA LEU A 54 2.59 -8.04 10.37
C LEU A 54 1.12 -7.88 9.95
N LEU A 55 0.22 -8.45 10.76
CA LEU A 55 -1.22 -8.52 10.44
C LEU A 55 -2.08 -7.54 11.25
N ASP A 56 -1.46 -6.77 12.14
CA ASP A 56 -2.13 -5.78 12.98
C ASP A 56 -1.53 -4.38 12.76
N ILE A 57 -2.38 -3.43 12.36
CA ILE A 57 -1.94 -2.07 12.02
C ILE A 57 -1.49 -1.29 13.27
N THR A 58 -2.00 -1.64 14.45
CA THR A 58 -1.73 -0.92 15.70
C THR A 58 -0.33 -1.23 16.24
N GLN A 59 0.23 -2.37 15.81
CA GLN A 59 1.60 -2.77 16.12
C GLN A 59 2.63 -2.14 15.19
N ILE A 60 2.21 -1.50 14.09
CA ILE A 60 3.13 -0.93 13.11
C ILE A 60 3.74 0.36 13.65
N GLN A 61 5.07 0.37 13.70
CA GLN A 61 5.85 1.51 14.15
C GLN A 61 6.65 2.15 13.00
N ALA A 62 7.26 3.30 13.31
CA ALA A 62 8.15 4.02 12.39
C ALA A 62 9.26 3.14 11.73
N PRO A 63 9.91 2.17 12.40
CA PRO A 63 10.90 1.32 11.75
C PRO A 63 10.35 0.53 10.55
N GLU A 64 9.15 -0.02 10.66
CA GLU A 64 8.50 -0.80 9.60
C GLU A 64 8.15 0.08 8.41
N ILE A 65 7.72 1.31 8.68
CA ILE A 65 7.48 2.33 7.64
C ILE A 65 8.79 2.64 6.90
N ASN A 66 9.88 2.85 7.63
CA ASN A 66 11.19 3.09 7.01
C ASN A 66 11.67 1.89 6.18
N ARG A 67 11.46 0.66 6.66
CA ARG A 67 11.77 -0.56 5.90
C ARG A 67 10.96 -0.65 4.61
N TYR A 68 9.69 -0.25 4.64
CA TYR A 68 8.87 -0.16 3.43
C TYR A 68 9.42 0.87 2.44
N TYR A 69 9.82 2.06 2.92
CA TYR A 69 10.46 3.07 2.07
C TYR A 69 11.77 2.57 1.45
N SER A 70 12.58 1.83 2.21
CA SER A 70 13.79 1.17 1.69
C SER A 70 13.44 0.10 0.65
N TYR A 71 12.40 -0.70 0.88
CA TYR A 71 11.92 -1.73 -0.05
C TYR A 71 11.48 -1.12 -1.38
N ILE A 72 10.61 -0.10 -1.36
CA ILE A 72 10.14 0.54 -2.60
C ILE A 72 11.29 1.24 -3.34
N SER A 73 12.24 1.83 -2.62
CA SER A 73 13.43 2.45 -3.22
C SER A 73 14.28 1.41 -3.96
N SER A 74 14.55 0.25 -3.33
CA SER A 74 15.30 -0.84 -3.94
C SER A 74 14.53 -1.51 -5.11
N TYR A 75 13.21 -1.62 -5.00
CA TYR A 75 12.36 -2.18 -6.05
C TYR A 75 12.35 -1.31 -7.32
N GLN A 76 12.38 0.02 -7.19
CA GLN A 76 12.48 0.93 -8.34
C GLN A 76 13.83 0.79 -9.08
N VAL A 77 14.92 0.56 -8.34
CA VAL A 77 16.25 0.35 -8.92
C VAL A 77 16.27 -0.92 -9.78
N LYS A 78 15.76 -2.04 -9.26
CA LYS A 78 15.73 -3.32 -10.01
C LYS A 78 14.92 -3.26 -11.31
N LYS A 79 13.80 -2.53 -11.33
CA LYS A 79 13.01 -2.32 -12.55
C LYS A 79 13.69 -1.44 -13.60
N THR A 80 14.67 -0.63 -13.20
CA THR A 80 15.43 0.23 -14.11
C THR A 80 16.59 -0.53 -14.76
N GLU A 81 17.07 -1.61 -14.14
CA GLU A 81 18.14 -2.48 -14.67
C GLU A 81 17.63 -3.57 -15.64
N GLU A 82 16.31 -3.84 -15.69
CA GLU A 82 15.69 -4.77 -16.65
C GLU A 82 15.23 -4.09 -17.96
N HIS A 83 15.79 -2.93 -18.31
CA HIS A 83 15.42 -2.16 -19.50
C HIS A 83 16.59 -1.90 -20.47
#